data_AF-A0A8S3TV37-F1
#
_entry.id   AF-A0A8S3TV37-F1
#
_cell.length_a   1.000
_cell.length_b   1.000
_cell.length_c   1.000
_cell.angle_alpha   90.00
_cell.angle_beta   90.00
_cell.angle_gamma   90.00
#
_symmetry.space_group_name_H-M   'P 1'
#
loop_
_entity.id
_entity.type
_entity.pdbx_description
1 polymer ?
#
loop_
_entity_poly.entity_id
_entity_poly.type
_entity_poly.pdbx_seq_one_letter_code
_entity_poly.pdbx_strand_id
1 'polypeptide(L)'
;MHIISLVETWSDSGKPVDNIPGFDFICNSTRKKHKRARRGSGGISLYVRSSIYKGISKLTCTHNNAVWVKLDKHFFNLKNDIFMATVYFSPEYSSGCTEDINEVYSKLLRNIEHYSQLGDIVIQGDFNAYTNTIPDFVISDEAKFPKSKDNDYSIDSHSLRNNLDSKSANKSGKLLIDLCKESGLRILNGRTIGDPLGKCTCITYNGSSLVDYTLVSSNLLQCIGNFKVSDFTPISDHCPISCSLLTCFHKCKTIETKLDPLPGKFIWDNKAIDCYTTNIQNSHVKQRLDEFVNDKQIDCNSAVEKFNAILCDTALLSTKFVQKKIMNRPIKKNKKPWFSDSCHDLHTTVKKYCLLVNKFPDNGSYRKSFYSFKSKLRRRCKQEERSYKSQICDQISLNMKKDPKTFWNLLNKLSSLSEIKEENNFDQELFINYFKKMNSTSNIQNNKFHDIIIEKLTALKKTLNTCNSDNEFNKHIQPAEILNAVKTLKNAQIKQKYKRTVVNIVTKKVNEYYECPLSRHLIG
;
A
#
# COMPACT_ATOMS: atom_id res chain seq x y z
N MET A 1 10.57 -6.47 -4.42
CA MET A 1 10.78 -5.39 -3.44
C MET A 1 10.21 -5.83 -2.11
N HIS A 2 10.94 -5.65 -1.01
CA HIS A 2 10.51 -6.10 0.32
C HIS A 2 10.32 -4.94 1.30
N ILE A 3 11.13 -3.89 1.19
CA ILE A 3 11.00 -2.66 1.96
C ILE A 3 10.89 -1.52 0.95
N ILE A 4 9.96 -0.58 1.17
CA ILE A 4 9.72 0.59 0.33
C ILE A 4 9.84 1.83 1.21
N SER A 5 10.79 2.68 0.85
CA SER A 5 11.01 3.98 1.44
C SER A 5 10.53 5.07 0.49
N LEU A 6 9.61 5.91 0.95
CA LEU A 6 9.13 7.08 0.22
C LEU A 6 9.58 8.34 0.95
N VAL A 7 10.16 9.28 0.21
CA VAL A 7 10.52 10.62 0.69
C VAL A 7 9.63 11.66 0.02
N GLU A 8 9.57 12.87 0.58
CA GLU A 8 8.68 13.94 0.10
C GLU A 8 7.19 13.53 0.06
N THR A 9 6.76 12.79 1.09
CA THR A 9 5.38 12.30 1.14
C THR A 9 4.34 13.40 1.36
N TRP A 10 4.78 14.54 1.89
CA TRP A 10 3.96 15.72 2.20
C TRP A 10 2.71 15.38 3.03
N SER A 11 2.77 14.31 3.84
CA SER A 11 1.67 13.90 4.71
C SER A 11 1.53 14.84 5.89
N ASP A 12 0.31 15.33 6.10
CA ASP A 12 -0.07 16.21 7.21
C ASP A 12 -0.52 15.41 8.45
N SER A 13 -0.59 14.08 8.36
CA SER A 13 -1.10 13.20 9.42
C SER A 13 -0.14 12.05 9.68
N GLY A 14 -0.03 11.61 10.94
CA GLY A 14 0.72 10.40 11.34
C GLY A 14 0.17 9.09 10.74
N LYS A 15 -0.76 9.17 9.79
CA LYS A 15 -1.37 8.04 9.07
C LYS A 15 -0.55 7.69 7.83
N PRO A 16 -0.64 6.43 7.34
CA PRO A 16 -0.05 6.05 6.07
C PRO A 16 -0.54 6.97 4.94
N VAL A 17 0.37 7.28 4.02
CA VAL A 17 0.07 8.10 2.83
C VAL A 17 -1.00 7.40 1.99
N ASP A 18 -0.85 6.08 1.83
CA ASP A 18 -1.75 5.21 1.08
C ASP A 18 -1.66 3.76 1.60
N ASN A 19 -2.66 2.94 1.27
CA ASN A 19 -2.61 1.49 1.47
C ASN A 19 -1.96 0.83 0.24
N ILE A 20 -0.81 0.18 0.43
CA ILE A 20 -0.09 -0.53 -0.63
C ILE A 20 -0.39 -2.03 -0.49
N PRO A 21 -1.13 -2.66 -1.42
CA PRO A 21 -1.50 -4.07 -1.30
C PRO A 21 -0.29 -5.00 -1.08
N GLY A 22 -0.35 -5.81 -0.02
CA GLY A 22 0.73 -6.74 0.36
C GLY A 22 1.88 -6.11 1.15
N PHE A 23 1.76 -4.84 1.53
CA PHE A 23 2.72 -4.14 2.37
C PHE A 23 2.02 -3.55 3.61
N ASP A 24 2.67 -3.69 4.74
CA ASP A 24 2.31 -3.08 6.00
C ASP A 24 3.08 -1.77 6.19
N PHE A 25 2.38 -0.78 6.74
CA PHE A 25 2.97 0.49 7.12
C PHE A 25 3.74 0.35 8.44
N ILE A 26 5.01 0.76 8.47
CA ILE A 26 5.83 0.73 9.68
C ILE A 26 5.75 2.07 10.40
N CYS A 27 6.07 3.14 9.67
CA CYS A 27 6.09 4.48 10.24
C CYS A 27 6.19 5.56 9.18
N ASN A 28 5.88 6.78 9.61
CA ASN A 28 6.22 8.00 8.91
C ASN A 28 6.98 8.97 9.81
N SER A 29 7.69 9.89 9.18
CA SER A 29 8.11 11.17 9.75
C SER A 29 7.37 12.27 9.00
N THR A 30 6.74 13.18 9.72
CA THR A 30 6.00 14.32 9.15
C THR A 30 6.59 15.61 9.68
N ARG A 31 6.76 16.62 8.81
CA ARG A 31 7.19 17.95 9.25
C ARG A 31 5.99 18.79 9.67
N LYS A 32 6.20 19.70 10.62
CA LYS A 32 5.18 20.66 11.03
C LYS A 32 4.80 21.54 9.84
N LYS A 33 3.52 21.48 9.43
CA LYS A 33 3.00 22.31 8.35
C LYS A 33 3.07 23.79 8.73
N HIS A 34 3.70 24.59 7.86
CA HIS A 34 3.75 26.04 8.05
C HIS A 34 2.34 26.64 7.97
N LYS A 35 2.01 27.61 8.83
CA LYS A 35 0.66 28.19 8.94
C LYS A 35 0.10 28.75 7.63
N ARG A 36 0.99 29.26 6.76
CA ARG A 36 0.62 29.83 5.44
C ARG A 36 0.67 28.82 4.29
N ALA A 37 1.11 27.57 4.53
CA ALA A 37 1.26 26.58 3.49
C ALA A 37 -0.05 25.85 3.21
N ARG A 38 -0.43 25.73 1.93
CA ARG A 38 -1.61 24.97 1.51
C ARG A 38 -1.49 23.46 1.74
N ARG A 39 -0.27 22.92 1.70
CA ARG A 39 0.09 21.50 1.86
C ARG A 39 1.25 21.33 2.83
N GLY A 40 1.43 20.14 3.40
CA GLY A 40 2.65 19.77 4.11
C GLY A 40 3.88 19.79 3.20
N SER A 41 5.05 19.59 3.83
CA SER A 41 6.35 19.58 3.15
C SER A 41 7.25 18.48 3.72
N GLY A 42 8.18 18.00 2.90
CA GLY A 42 9.07 16.89 3.23
C GLY A 42 8.31 15.62 3.61
N GLY A 43 8.80 14.91 4.63
CA GLY A 43 8.17 13.71 5.16
C GLY A 43 8.73 12.43 4.55
N ILE A 44 8.72 11.37 5.36
CA ILE A 44 9.25 10.04 5.04
C ILE A 44 8.18 9.03 5.37
N SER A 45 8.00 7.99 4.57
CA SER A 45 7.13 6.86 4.90
C SER A 45 7.79 5.54 4.51
N LEU A 46 7.69 4.58 5.42
CA LEU A 46 8.31 3.27 5.28
C LEU A 46 7.24 2.19 5.29
N TYR A 47 7.29 1.34 4.28
CA TYR A 47 6.42 0.18 4.13
C TYR A 47 7.26 -1.07 4.01
N VAL A 48 6.77 -2.18 4.56
CA VAL A 48 7.42 -3.48 4.47
C VAL A 48 6.43 -4.51 3.97
N ARG A 49 6.88 -5.44 3.14
CA ARG A 49 6.05 -6.55 2.69
C ARG A 49 5.60 -7.39 3.89
N SER A 50 4.30 -7.70 3.96
CA SER A 50 3.71 -8.40 5.11
C SER A 50 4.40 -9.72 5.45
N SER A 51 4.97 -10.40 4.45
CA SER A 51 5.70 -11.64 4.61
C SER A 51 6.99 -11.52 5.45
N ILE A 52 7.57 -10.32 5.59
CA ILE A 52 8.80 -10.10 6.36
C ILE A 52 8.63 -9.08 7.49
N TYR A 53 7.40 -8.59 7.72
CA TYR A 53 7.10 -7.58 8.74
C TYR A 53 7.63 -7.97 10.12
N LYS A 54 7.50 -9.25 10.50
CA LYS A 54 7.96 -9.80 11.79
C LYS A 54 9.48 -9.66 12.02
N GLY A 55 10.27 -9.57 10.95
CA GLY A 55 11.72 -9.36 11.04
C GLY A 55 12.12 -7.89 11.14
N ILE A 56 11.17 -6.95 11.09
CA ILE A 56 11.44 -5.51 11.09
C ILE A 56 10.91 -4.88 12.37
N SER A 57 11.75 -4.11 13.06
CA SER A 57 11.37 -3.33 14.23
C SER A 57 11.61 -1.84 13.98
N LYS A 58 10.61 -1.00 14.26
CA LYS A 58 10.78 0.46 14.22
C LYS A 58 11.66 0.91 15.38
N LEU A 59 12.60 1.81 15.11
CA LEU A 59 13.44 2.42 16.15
C LEU A 59 12.98 3.85 16.44
N THR A 60 13.06 4.24 17.70
CA THR A 60 12.87 5.63 18.11
C THR A 60 14.14 6.41 17.82
N CYS A 61 14.03 7.52 17.10
CA CYS A 61 15.15 8.35 16.71
C CYS A 61 14.79 9.83 16.90
N THR A 62 15.76 10.63 17.37
CA THR A 62 15.62 12.07 17.57
C THR A 62 15.86 12.88 16.29
N HIS A 63 16.27 12.23 15.20
CA HIS A 63 16.59 12.89 13.95
C HIS A 63 15.34 13.08 13.08
N ASN A 64 14.86 14.32 12.97
CA ASN A 64 13.63 14.66 12.23
C ASN A 64 13.66 14.33 10.72
N ASN A 65 14.86 14.20 10.15
CA ASN A 65 15.08 13.97 8.72
C ASN A 65 15.50 12.52 8.40
N ALA A 66 15.45 11.64 9.39
CA ALA A 66 15.77 10.22 9.25
C ALA A 66 14.74 9.34 9.96
N VAL A 67 14.46 8.18 9.40
CA VAL A 67 13.64 7.14 10.03
C VAL A 67 14.44 5.86 10.06
N TRP A 68 14.59 5.28 11.25
CA TRP A 68 15.39 4.09 11.47
C TRP A 68 14.52 2.86 11.75
N VAL A 69 14.93 1.73 11.19
CA VAL A 69 14.40 0.41 11.50
C VAL A 69 15.54 -0.59 11.72
N LYS A 70 15.27 -1.60 12.52
CA LYS A 70 16.14 -2.76 12.72
C LYS A 70 15.62 -3.93 11.88
N LEU A 71 16.51 -4.58 11.15
CA LEU A 71 16.32 -5.88 10.51
C LEU A 71 16.94 -6.94 11.41
N ASP A 72 16.12 -7.89 11.87
CA ASP A 72 16.54 -8.93 12.81
C ASP A 72 17.42 -10.00 12.15
N LYS A 73 18.59 -10.22 12.72
CA LYS A 73 19.59 -11.16 12.19
C LYS A 73 19.11 -12.60 12.17
N HIS A 74 18.34 -13.02 13.17
CA HIS A 74 17.85 -14.38 13.25
C HIS A 74 16.73 -14.62 12.23
N PHE A 75 15.85 -13.65 12.05
CA PHE A 75 14.79 -13.72 11.04
C PHE A 75 15.34 -13.77 9.62
N PHE A 76 16.35 -12.94 9.31
CA PHE A 76 16.93 -12.85 7.95
C PHE A 76 18.12 -13.77 7.72
N ASN A 77 18.55 -14.52 8.74
CA ASN A 77 19.77 -15.34 8.73
C ASN A 77 21.01 -14.53 8.29
N LEU A 78 21.25 -13.43 9.01
CA LEU A 78 22.37 -12.53 8.84
C LEU A 78 23.39 -12.73 9.97
N LYS A 79 24.64 -12.33 9.73
CA LYS A 79 25.69 -12.35 10.76
C LYS A 79 25.36 -11.39 11.90
N ASN A 80 25.00 -10.16 11.56
CA ASN A 80 24.64 -9.10 12.49
C ASN A 80 23.23 -8.58 12.18
N ASP A 81 22.64 -7.88 13.15
CA ASP A 81 21.45 -7.09 12.89
C ASP A 81 21.80 -5.96 11.90
N ILE A 82 20.84 -5.53 11.08
CA ILE A 82 21.04 -4.38 10.19
C ILE A 82 20.16 -3.22 10.64
N PHE A 83 20.78 -2.06 10.86
CA PHE A 83 20.10 -0.83 11.20
C PHE A 83 19.97 0.02 9.93
N MET A 84 18.74 0.14 9.43
CA MET A 84 18.43 0.82 8.18
C MET A 84 17.77 2.18 8.44
N ALA A 85 18.42 3.24 7.97
CA ALA A 85 17.88 4.59 7.92
C ALA A 85 17.33 4.93 6.52
N THR A 86 16.18 5.58 6.49
CA THR A 86 15.72 6.34 5.33
C THR A 86 15.84 7.83 5.63
N VAL A 87 16.49 8.60 4.76
CA VAL A 87 16.73 10.03 4.95
C VAL A 87 16.07 10.89 3.88
N TYR A 88 15.70 12.12 4.26
CA TYR A 88 15.32 13.19 3.35
C TYR A 88 15.88 14.53 3.85
N PHE A 89 16.94 15.01 3.21
CA PHE A 89 17.55 16.30 3.54
C PHE A 89 17.04 17.36 2.59
N SER A 90 16.68 18.52 3.12
CA SER A 90 16.15 19.59 2.28
C SER A 90 17.24 20.23 1.44
N PRO A 91 16.90 20.72 0.23
CA PRO A 91 17.85 21.48 -0.58
C PRO A 91 18.38 22.69 0.18
N GLU A 92 19.67 22.99 -0.03
CA GLU A 92 20.42 24.06 0.66
C GLU A 92 19.74 25.44 0.58
N TYR A 93 19.04 25.72 -0.52
CA TYR A 93 18.35 26.99 -0.77
C TYR A 93 16.84 26.95 -0.50
N SER A 94 16.32 25.88 0.10
CA SER A 94 14.89 25.77 0.34
C SER A 94 14.46 26.71 1.48
N SER A 95 13.46 27.54 1.23
CA SER A 95 12.92 28.50 2.20
C SER A 95 12.25 27.85 3.42
N GLY A 96 12.09 26.52 3.41
CA GLY A 96 11.61 25.71 4.52
C GLY A 96 12.70 24.96 5.29
N CYS A 97 13.99 25.20 4.97
CA CYS A 97 15.10 24.66 5.74
C CYS A 97 15.29 25.49 7.01
N THR A 98 14.88 24.95 8.15
CA THR A 98 14.98 25.63 9.46
C THR A 98 16.17 25.17 10.29
N GLU A 99 16.80 24.05 9.91
CA GLU A 99 17.87 23.40 10.67
C GLU A 99 19.18 23.52 9.88
N ASP A 100 20.29 23.83 10.55
CA ASP A 100 21.59 23.88 9.89
C ASP A 100 21.96 22.49 9.38
N ILE A 101 22.38 22.41 8.12
CA ILE A 101 22.80 21.16 7.49
C ILE A 101 23.96 20.50 8.25
N ASN A 102 24.86 21.29 8.86
CA ASN A 102 25.93 20.72 9.68
C ASN A 102 25.38 19.97 10.90
N GLU A 103 24.36 20.53 11.56
CA GLU A 103 23.69 19.91 12.72
C GLU A 103 22.93 18.65 12.29
N VAL A 104 22.29 18.68 11.12
CA VAL A 104 21.63 17.51 10.51
C VAL A 104 22.63 16.36 10.33
N TYR A 105 23.77 16.59 9.68
CA TYR A 105 24.78 15.56 9.49
C TYR A 105 25.41 15.12 10.82
N SER A 106 25.67 16.03 11.76
CA SER A 106 26.19 15.69 13.10
C SER A 106 25.24 14.77 13.88
N LYS A 107 23.92 15.01 13.81
CA LYS A 107 22.91 14.13 14.42
C LYS A 107 22.87 12.76 13.76
N LEU A 108 22.97 12.72 12.43
CA LEU A 108 23.03 11.47 11.70
C LEU A 108 24.28 10.66 12.08
N LEU A 109 25.45 11.30 12.16
CA LEU A 109 26.69 10.65 12.56
C LEU A 109 26.59 10.03 13.96
N ARG A 110 26.09 10.76 14.96
CA ARG A 110 25.88 10.20 16.31
C ARG A 110 24.95 8.99 16.31
N ASN A 111 23.94 8.97 15.44
CA ASN A 111 23.06 7.80 15.30
C ASN A 111 23.80 6.63 14.65
N ILE A 112 24.64 6.90 13.64
CA ILE A 112 25.48 5.88 13.00
C ILE A 112 26.46 5.29 14.01
N GLU A 113 27.18 6.12 14.77
CA GLU A 113 28.09 5.69 15.83
C GLU A 113 27.38 4.77 16.82
N HIS A 114 26.21 5.17 17.31
CA HIS A 114 25.42 4.34 18.24
C HIS A 114 25.00 3.01 17.63
N TYR A 115 24.41 3.00 16.44
CA TYR A 115 23.89 1.78 15.83
C TYR A 115 24.99 0.86 15.27
N SER A 116 26.13 1.41 14.87
CA SER A 116 27.27 0.64 14.37
C SER A 116 27.89 -0.27 15.44
N GLN A 117 27.72 0.08 16.72
CA GLN A 117 28.10 -0.78 17.85
C GLN A 117 27.16 -1.99 18.01
N LEU A 118 25.95 -1.92 17.45
CA LEU A 118 24.91 -2.94 17.60
C LEU A 118 24.78 -3.85 16.38
N GLY A 119 25.19 -3.38 15.20
CA GLY A 119 25.07 -4.13 13.96
C GLY A 119 25.52 -3.32 12.75
N ASP A 120 25.27 -3.86 11.57
CA ASP A 120 25.69 -3.22 10.32
C ASP A 120 24.70 -2.13 9.88
N ILE A 121 25.18 -1.12 9.15
CA ILE A 121 24.42 0.08 8.81
C ILE A 121 24.00 0.10 7.34
N VAL A 122 22.68 0.22 7.16
CA VAL A 122 21.86 0.64 6.03
C VAL A 122 21.54 2.14 5.94
N ILE A 123 21.98 2.97 4.99
CA ILE A 123 21.37 4.31 4.83
C ILE A 123 20.94 4.53 3.39
N GLN A 124 19.71 4.99 3.16
CA GLN A 124 19.23 5.32 1.82
C GLN A 124 18.31 6.54 1.83
N GLY A 125 18.20 7.22 0.69
CA GLY A 125 17.24 8.29 0.49
C GLY A 125 17.83 9.49 -0.23
N ASP A 126 17.12 10.62 -0.16
CA ASP A 126 17.50 11.86 -0.83
C ASP A 126 18.30 12.75 0.12
N PHE A 127 19.59 12.92 -0.17
CA PHE A 127 20.51 13.75 0.61
C PHE A 127 20.58 15.19 0.08
N ASN A 128 19.99 15.47 -1.09
CA ASN A 128 20.19 16.71 -1.85
C ASN A 128 21.69 17.11 -1.95
N ALA A 129 22.54 16.09 -2.10
CA ALA A 129 23.99 16.18 -2.01
C ALA A 129 24.63 15.90 -3.38
N TYR A 130 25.40 16.86 -3.89
CA TYR A 130 26.25 16.65 -5.06
C TYR A 130 27.63 16.24 -4.58
N THR A 131 28.04 15.01 -4.83
CA THR A 131 29.34 14.48 -4.36
C THR A 131 30.39 14.42 -5.47
N ASN A 132 29.99 14.63 -6.73
CA ASN A 132 30.81 14.37 -7.92
C ASN A 132 31.50 13.00 -7.80
N THR A 133 32.81 12.90 -7.99
CA THR A 133 33.63 11.69 -7.87
C THR A 133 34.57 11.73 -6.67
N ILE A 134 34.31 12.63 -5.70
CA ILE A 134 35.11 12.73 -4.48
C ILE A 134 35.11 11.36 -3.76
N PRO A 135 36.27 10.80 -3.40
CA PRO A 135 36.37 9.55 -2.67
C PRO A 135 35.69 9.64 -1.30
N ASP A 136 34.85 8.65 -1.02
CA ASP A 136 34.14 8.41 0.25
C ASP A 136 34.94 7.52 1.21
N PHE A 137 36.23 7.40 0.95
CA PHE A 137 37.23 6.67 1.73
C PHE A 137 38.47 7.55 1.94
N VAL A 138 39.32 7.18 2.90
CA VAL A 138 40.57 7.89 3.18
C VAL A 138 41.63 7.48 2.14
N ILE A 139 42.04 8.43 1.29
CA ILE A 139 43.09 8.21 0.28
C ILE A 139 44.44 8.21 1.01
N SER A 140 45.20 7.13 0.92
CA SER A 140 46.46 6.88 1.68
C SER A 140 46.27 6.25 3.07
N ASP A 141 45.19 5.50 3.24
CA ASP A 141 45.05 4.61 4.38
C ASP A 141 45.94 3.36 4.21
N GLU A 142 47.26 3.55 4.32
CA GLU A 142 48.25 2.48 4.16
C GLU A 142 48.54 1.80 5.50
N ALA A 143 48.76 0.49 5.48
CA ALA A 143 49.17 -0.34 6.64
C ALA A 143 50.53 0.05 7.27
N LYS A 144 51.12 1.19 6.88
CA LYS A 144 52.44 1.67 7.34
C LYS A 144 52.41 2.25 8.76
N PHE A 145 51.24 2.52 9.32
CA PHE A 145 51.11 2.96 10.71
C PHE A 145 50.82 1.74 11.61
N PRO A 146 51.62 1.50 12.67
CA PRO A 146 51.40 0.36 13.54
C PRO A 146 50.02 0.46 14.19
N LYS A 147 49.23 -0.61 14.08
CA LYS A 147 47.97 -0.76 14.83
C LYS A 147 48.33 -0.64 16.31
N SER A 148 47.89 0.43 16.99
CA SER A 148 47.96 0.45 18.44
C SER A 148 47.11 -0.70 18.97
N LYS A 149 47.54 -1.32 20.07
CA LYS A 149 46.82 -2.46 20.69
C LYS A 149 45.38 -2.13 21.08
N ASP A 150 45.03 -0.85 21.09
CA ASP A 150 43.73 -0.30 21.48
C ASP A 150 42.90 0.23 20.30
N ASN A 151 43.40 0.18 19.04
CA ASN A 151 42.63 0.62 17.86
C ASN A 151 42.24 -0.57 16.97
N ASP A 152 40.95 -0.87 16.93
CA ASP A 152 40.29 -1.71 15.91
C ASP A 152 40.21 -0.99 14.54
N TYR A 153 41.26 -0.26 14.17
CA TYR A 153 41.32 0.51 12.94
C TYR A 153 41.37 -0.42 11.72
N SER A 154 40.27 -0.46 10.97
CA SER A 154 40.16 -1.22 9.73
C SER A 154 40.62 -0.40 8.54
N ILE A 155 41.61 -0.90 7.81
CA ILE A 155 42.10 -0.28 6.58
C ILE A 155 40.98 -0.18 5.55
N ASP A 156 40.87 0.99 4.96
CA ASP A 156 39.83 1.34 4.02
C ASP A 156 40.02 0.66 2.64
N SER A 157 38.94 0.09 2.11
CA SER A 157 38.94 -0.50 0.77
C SER A 157 38.85 0.60 -0.29
N HIS A 158 39.92 0.74 -1.06
CA HIS A 158 40.03 1.71 -2.14
C HIS A 158 39.18 1.29 -3.35
N SER A 159 37.91 1.68 -3.35
CA SER A 159 36.99 1.47 -4.48
C SER A 159 36.49 2.81 -5.00
N LEU A 160 37.00 3.26 -6.13
CA LEU A 160 36.47 4.46 -6.79
C LEU A 160 35.03 4.23 -7.27
N ARG A 161 34.31 5.33 -7.51
CA ARG A 161 32.95 5.33 -8.06
C ARG A 161 32.89 6.25 -9.27
N ASN A 162 32.09 5.85 -10.24
CA ASN A 162 31.69 6.71 -11.35
C ASN A 162 30.53 7.61 -10.94
N ASN A 163 30.36 8.72 -11.65
CA ASN A 163 29.22 9.59 -11.49
C ASN A 163 28.93 10.28 -12.83
N LEU A 164 27.70 10.15 -13.34
CA LEU A 164 27.25 10.87 -14.53
C LEU A 164 26.81 12.31 -14.22
N ASP A 165 26.59 12.65 -12.95
CA ASP A 165 26.39 14.04 -12.53
C ASP A 165 27.75 14.76 -12.48
N SER A 166 27.94 15.70 -13.40
CA SER A 166 29.15 16.49 -13.54
C SER A 166 29.21 17.73 -12.64
N LYS A 167 28.18 17.98 -11.82
CA LYS A 167 28.15 19.14 -10.92
C LYS A 167 29.27 19.06 -9.89
N SER A 168 29.87 20.22 -9.58
CA SER A 168 30.80 20.34 -8.47
C SER A 168 30.11 20.05 -7.14
N ALA A 169 30.87 19.53 -6.18
CA ALA A 169 30.29 19.16 -4.90
C ALA A 169 29.77 20.37 -4.11
N ASN A 170 28.52 20.28 -3.64
CA ASN A 170 27.89 21.30 -2.79
C ASN A 170 28.23 21.06 -1.31
N LYS A 171 27.76 21.94 -0.40
CA LYS A 171 28.02 21.81 1.04
C LYS A 171 27.54 20.46 1.58
N SER A 172 26.31 20.07 1.25
CA SER A 172 25.74 18.76 1.65
C SER A 172 26.58 17.59 1.11
N GLY A 173 27.07 17.68 -0.12
CA GLY A 173 27.96 16.69 -0.73
C GLY A 173 29.28 16.49 -0.02
N LYS A 174 29.93 17.57 0.41
CA LYS A 174 31.16 17.48 1.19
C LYS A 174 30.90 16.82 2.55
N LEU A 175 29.87 17.25 3.26
CA LEU A 175 29.46 16.66 4.54
C LEU A 175 29.09 15.18 4.42
N LEU A 176 28.44 14.76 3.32
CA LEU A 176 28.15 13.36 3.05
C LEU A 176 29.42 12.52 2.88
N ILE A 177 30.42 13.05 2.17
CA ILE A 177 31.71 12.39 2.00
C ILE A 177 32.45 12.30 3.33
N ASP A 178 32.46 13.37 4.13
CA ASP A 178 33.10 13.38 5.44
C ASP A 178 32.44 12.36 6.38
N LEU A 179 31.09 12.32 6.41
CA LEU A 179 30.34 11.29 7.13
C LEU A 179 30.73 9.88 6.69
N CYS A 180 30.88 9.62 5.39
CA CYS A 180 31.29 8.31 4.88
C CYS A 180 32.70 7.90 5.34
N LYS A 181 33.63 8.86 5.39
CA LYS A 181 35.00 8.64 5.87
C LYS A 181 35.03 8.38 7.37
N GLU A 182 34.32 9.20 8.15
CA GLU A 182 34.27 9.10 9.62
C GLU A 182 33.59 7.82 10.10
N SER A 183 32.53 7.38 9.41
CA SER A 183 31.75 6.20 9.80
C SER A 183 32.16 4.90 9.10
N GLY A 184 33.08 4.96 8.13
CA GLY A 184 33.45 3.79 7.32
C GLY A 184 32.32 3.28 6.42
N LEU A 185 31.29 4.09 6.13
CA LEU A 185 30.22 3.74 5.18
C LEU A 185 30.65 4.02 3.74
N ARG A 186 30.24 3.16 2.81
CA ARG A 186 30.54 3.28 1.38
C ARG A 186 29.28 3.54 0.57
N ILE A 187 29.37 4.49 -0.36
CA ILE A 187 28.34 4.78 -1.36
C ILE A 187 28.29 3.63 -2.38
N LEU A 188 27.09 3.10 -2.65
CA LEU A 188 26.88 2.06 -3.67
C LEU A 188 26.78 2.59 -5.09
N ASN A 189 26.19 3.78 -5.27
CA ASN A 189 25.99 4.42 -6.56
C ASN A 189 27.32 4.54 -7.32
N GLY A 190 27.34 4.16 -8.59
CA GLY A 190 28.52 4.33 -9.44
C GLY A 190 29.65 3.32 -9.28
N ARG A 191 29.49 2.30 -8.43
CA ARG A 191 30.48 1.22 -8.29
C ARG A 191 29.90 -0.18 -8.19
N THR A 192 28.61 -0.28 -7.88
CA THR A 192 27.95 -1.57 -7.66
C THR A 192 27.36 -2.11 -8.96
N ILE A 193 27.35 -3.44 -9.10
CA ILE A 193 26.62 -4.12 -10.19
C ILE A 193 25.19 -3.58 -10.23
N GLY A 194 24.73 -3.21 -11.43
CA GLY A 194 23.43 -2.59 -11.71
C GLY A 194 23.45 -1.08 -11.90
N ASP A 195 24.47 -0.38 -11.39
CA ASP A 195 24.71 1.05 -11.63
C ASP A 195 26.22 1.39 -11.65
N PRO A 196 27.02 0.75 -12.52
CA PRO A 196 28.47 0.98 -12.54
C PRO A 196 28.85 2.37 -13.04
N LEU A 197 27.93 3.12 -13.69
CA LEU A 197 28.21 4.45 -14.26
C LEU A 197 27.82 5.59 -13.31
N GLY A 198 27.00 5.33 -12.29
CA GLY A 198 26.52 6.35 -11.36
C GLY A 198 25.45 7.22 -12.02
N LYS A 199 24.33 6.61 -12.41
CA LYS A 199 23.23 7.32 -13.09
C LYS A 199 22.65 8.42 -12.21
N CYS A 200 22.24 9.51 -12.85
CA CYS A 200 21.43 10.55 -12.20
C CYS A 200 20.14 9.94 -11.65
N THR A 201 19.77 10.33 -10.43
CA THR A 201 18.57 9.86 -9.73
C THR A 201 17.45 10.87 -9.75
N CYS A 202 17.73 12.14 -10.02
CA CYS A 202 16.74 13.20 -10.19
C CYS A 202 16.87 13.79 -11.59
N ILE A 203 15.75 13.91 -12.31
CA ILE A 203 15.68 14.55 -13.61
C ILE A 203 14.64 15.65 -13.52
N THR A 204 15.04 16.88 -13.80
CA THR A 204 14.21 18.08 -13.77
C THR A 204 14.11 18.70 -15.16
N TYR A 205 13.34 19.77 -15.30
CA TYR A 205 13.19 20.47 -16.58
C TYR A 205 14.49 21.13 -17.07
N ASN A 206 15.38 21.49 -16.15
CA ASN A 206 16.61 22.24 -16.39
C ASN A 206 17.89 21.42 -16.19
N GLY A 207 17.78 20.18 -15.73
CA GLY A 207 18.96 19.44 -15.31
C GLY A 207 18.65 18.03 -14.88
N SER A 208 19.72 17.34 -14.51
CA SER A 208 19.70 16.02 -13.89
C SER A 208 20.77 16.03 -12.80
N SER A 209 20.59 15.20 -11.79
CA SER A 209 21.56 15.07 -10.70
C SER A 209 21.48 13.71 -10.04
N LEU A 210 22.59 13.34 -9.39
CA LEU A 210 22.65 12.20 -8.49
C LEU A 210 22.59 12.74 -7.05
N VAL A 211 21.42 12.58 -6.42
CA VAL A 211 21.13 13.09 -5.06
C VAL A 211 20.56 12.03 -4.13
N ASP A 212 20.07 10.92 -4.70
CA ASP A 212 19.57 9.77 -3.96
C ASP A 212 20.68 8.72 -3.84
N TYR A 213 21.10 8.44 -2.62
CA TYR A 213 22.22 7.53 -2.35
C TYR A 213 21.78 6.31 -1.56
N THR A 214 22.53 5.21 -1.69
CA THR A 214 22.56 4.14 -0.68
C THR A 214 23.98 3.99 -0.15
N LEU A 215 24.13 4.09 1.16
CA LEU A 215 25.37 3.92 1.92
C LEU A 215 25.27 2.62 2.72
N VAL A 216 26.36 1.86 2.77
CA VAL A 216 26.41 0.61 3.56
C VAL A 216 27.71 0.52 4.34
N SER A 217 27.69 -0.16 5.50
CA SER A 217 28.92 -0.58 6.17
C SER A 217 29.79 -1.41 5.23
N SER A 218 31.10 -1.20 5.27
CA SER A 218 32.06 -1.95 4.44
C SER A 218 31.90 -3.48 4.55
N ASN A 219 31.56 -3.99 5.74
CA ASN A 219 31.29 -5.41 5.99
C ASN A 219 30.09 -5.98 5.20
N LEU A 220 29.13 -5.13 4.83
CA LEU A 220 27.94 -5.52 4.07
C LEU A 220 28.17 -5.53 2.55
N LEU A 221 29.26 -4.96 2.05
CA LEU A 221 29.50 -4.86 0.60
C LEU A 221 29.44 -6.22 -0.10
N GLN A 222 30.01 -7.26 0.52
CA GLN A 222 29.97 -8.64 0.02
C GLN A 222 28.57 -9.26 -0.01
N CYS A 223 27.64 -8.73 0.80
CA CYS A 223 26.25 -9.17 0.85
C CYS A 223 25.37 -8.36 -0.11
N ILE A 224 25.88 -7.30 -0.76
CA ILE A 224 25.10 -6.54 -1.73
C ILE A 224 25.09 -7.31 -3.06
N GLY A 225 23.90 -7.78 -3.45
CA GLY A 225 23.75 -8.52 -4.70
C GLY A 225 23.71 -7.62 -5.94
N ASN A 226 22.98 -6.50 -5.85
CA ASN A 226 22.75 -5.58 -6.96
C ASN A 226 22.21 -4.25 -6.42
N PHE A 227 22.64 -3.14 -7.02
CA PHE A 227 22.11 -1.80 -6.79
C PHE A 227 21.79 -1.17 -8.15
N LYS A 228 20.59 -0.60 -8.30
CA LYS A 228 20.18 0.03 -9.56
C LYS A 228 19.38 1.29 -9.34
N VAL A 229 19.58 2.25 -10.25
CA VAL A 229 18.66 3.36 -10.50
C VAL A 229 17.65 2.90 -11.56
N SER A 230 16.37 2.94 -11.21
CA SER A 230 15.29 2.55 -12.12
C SER A 230 15.05 3.61 -13.18
N ASP A 231 14.34 3.25 -14.26
CA ASP A 231 13.99 4.20 -15.30
C ASP A 231 13.15 5.36 -14.76
N PHE A 232 13.37 6.55 -15.31
CA PHE A 232 12.58 7.73 -15.08
C PHE A 232 11.12 7.49 -15.49
N THR A 233 10.18 7.98 -14.68
CA THR A 233 8.75 7.82 -14.92
C THR A 233 8.01 9.16 -14.82
N PRO A 234 6.79 9.27 -15.36
CA PRO A 234 5.99 10.49 -15.23
C PRO A 234 5.49 10.80 -13.81
N ILE A 235 5.71 9.91 -12.84
CA ILE A 235 5.12 9.97 -11.51
C ILE A 235 5.89 10.97 -10.62
N SER A 236 7.21 10.96 -10.69
CA SER A 236 8.11 11.83 -9.92
C SER A 236 9.16 12.46 -10.84
N ASP A 237 9.86 13.50 -10.37
CA ASP A 237 11.14 13.94 -10.92
C ASP A 237 12.30 13.05 -10.47
N HIS A 238 12.15 12.30 -9.38
CA HIS A 238 13.11 11.29 -8.95
C HIS A 238 12.87 9.90 -9.58
N CYS A 239 13.96 9.20 -9.79
CA CYS A 239 14.06 7.82 -10.24
C CYS A 239 14.24 6.91 -9.02
N PRO A 240 13.43 5.86 -8.85
CA PRO A 240 13.58 4.96 -7.71
C PRO A 240 14.94 4.26 -7.71
N ILE A 241 15.69 4.38 -6.62
CA ILE A 241 16.87 3.54 -6.36
C ILE A 241 16.43 2.23 -5.68
N SER A 242 17.16 1.15 -5.94
CA SER A 242 16.89 -0.13 -5.28
C SER A 242 18.19 -0.88 -5.03
N CYS A 243 18.31 -1.38 -3.80
CA CYS A 243 19.40 -2.23 -3.35
C CYS A 243 18.85 -3.63 -3.01
N SER A 244 19.61 -4.66 -3.33
CA SER A 244 19.30 -6.04 -2.93
C SER A 244 20.39 -6.57 -2.02
N LEU A 245 19.95 -7.10 -0.88
CA LEU A 245 20.80 -7.77 0.10
C LEU A 245 20.64 -9.28 -0.10
N LEU A 246 21.76 -9.97 -0.27
CA LEU A 246 21.83 -11.43 -0.28
C LEU A 246 21.70 -11.91 1.17
N THR A 247 20.69 -12.74 1.41
CA THR A 247 20.46 -13.34 2.72
C THR A 247 20.13 -14.81 2.53
N CYS A 248 20.41 -15.63 3.54
CA CYS A 248 20.02 -17.04 3.55
C CYS A 248 18.59 -17.23 4.07
N PHE A 249 17.72 -16.22 3.85
CA PHE A 249 16.31 -16.28 4.19
C PHE A 249 15.60 -17.30 3.28
N HIS A 250 15.33 -18.48 3.82
CA HIS A 250 14.39 -19.38 3.21
C HIS A 250 13.01 -18.74 3.30
N LYS A 251 12.52 -18.23 2.17
CA LYS A 251 11.12 -17.86 2.03
C LYS A 251 10.33 -19.10 2.42
N CYS A 252 9.76 -19.09 3.62
CA CYS A 252 8.74 -20.06 3.98
C CYS A 252 7.71 -19.90 2.87
N LYS A 253 7.63 -20.89 1.98
CA LYS A 253 6.58 -20.91 0.97
C LYS A 253 5.32 -20.96 1.81
N THR A 254 4.71 -19.81 2.08
CA THR A 254 3.27 -19.75 2.17
C THR A 254 2.86 -20.43 0.88
N ILE A 255 2.46 -21.68 1.00
CA ILE A 255 1.72 -22.38 -0.03
C ILE A 255 0.53 -21.44 -0.19
N GLU A 256 0.64 -20.51 -1.14
CA GLU A 256 -0.55 -19.95 -1.74
C GLU A 256 -1.22 -21.21 -2.27
N THR A 257 -2.15 -21.73 -1.49
CA THR A 257 -3.13 -22.68 -1.98
C THR A 257 -3.91 -21.89 -3.01
N LYS A 258 -3.34 -21.74 -4.21
CA LYS A 258 -4.13 -21.70 -5.41
C LYS A 258 -4.91 -22.98 -5.32
N LEU A 259 -6.16 -22.85 -4.87
CA LEU A 259 -7.11 -23.93 -4.97
C LEU A 259 -7.05 -24.34 -6.42
N ASP A 260 -6.62 -25.58 -6.67
CA ASP A 260 -6.64 -26.09 -8.02
C ASP A 260 -8.06 -25.93 -8.55
N PRO A 261 -8.23 -25.56 -9.83
CA PRO A 261 -9.54 -25.54 -10.43
C PRO A 261 -10.22 -26.87 -10.14
N LEU A 262 -11.49 -26.80 -9.71
CA LEU A 262 -12.31 -28.00 -9.51
C LEU A 262 -12.09 -28.96 -10.69
N PRO A 263 -11.71 -30.22 -10.43
CA PRO A 263 -11.45 -31.18 -11.48
C PRO A 263 -12.69 -31.29 -12.39
N GLY A 264 -12.43 -31.52 -13.69
CA GLY A 264 -13.53 -31.76 -14.63
C GLY A 264 -14.36 -32.96 -14.20
N LYS A 265 -15.63 -32.99 -14.62
CA LYS A 265 -16.57 -34.05 -14.24
C LYS A 265 -17.02 -34.81 -15.48
N PHE A 266 -17.11 -36.13 -15.34
CA PHE A 266 -17.80 -36.99 -16.29
C PHE A 266 -19.31 -36.85 -16.12
N ILE A 267 -20.06 -36.86 -17.22
CA ILE A 267 -21.53 -36.80 -17.21
C ILE A 267 -22.07 -38.22 -17.35
N TRP A 268 -22.53 -38.80 -16.24
CA TRP A 268 -23.11 -40.14 -16.23
C TRP A 268 -24.61 -40.07 -16.53
N ASP A 269 -24.98 -40.31 -17.80
CA ASP A 269 -26.35 -40.62 -18.21
C ASP A 269 -26.52 -42.13 -18.41
N ASN A 270 -27.75 -42.61 -18.65
CA ASN A 270 -28.02 -44.05 -18.80
C ASN A 270 -27.21 -44.68 -19.95
N LYS A 271 -26.95 -43.93 -21.04
CA LYS A 271 -26.14 -44.42 -22.17
C LYS A 271 -24.66 -44.50 -21.82
N ALA A 272 -24.14 -43.55 -21.04
CA ALA A 272 -22.77 -43.56 -20.55
C ALA A 272 -22.47 -44.78 -19.66
N ILE A 273 -23.44 -45.22 -18.86
CA ILE A 273 -23.31 -46.40 -18.01
C ILE A 273 -23.17 -47.66 -18.88
N ASP A 274 -24.02 -47.83 -19.90
CA ASP A 274 -23.97 -48.97 -20.82
C ASP A 274 -22.66 -49.00 -21.62
N CYS A 275 -22.24 -47.84 -22.15
CA CYS A 275 -20.98 -47.69 -22.85
C CYS A 275 -19.78 -48.02 -21.95
N TYR A 276 -19.80 -47.59 -20.68
CA TYR A 276 -18.71 -47.87 -19.75
C TYR A 276 -18.62 -49.35 -19.39
N THR A 277 -19.76 -49.98 -19.17
CA THR A 277 -19.84 -51.42 -18.89
C THR A 277 -19.32 -52.24 -20.08
N THR A 278 -19.52 -51.75 -21.31
CA THR A 278 -18.96 -52.37 -22.51
C THR A 278 -17.45 -52.10 -22.63
N ASN A 279 -17.01 -50.86 -22.43
CA ASN A 279 -15.61 -50.45 -22.61
C ASN A 279 -14.68 -50.99 -21.52
N ILE A 280 -15.16 -51.22 -20.29
CA ILE A 280 -14.34 -51.87 -19.25
C ILE A 280 -14.01 -53.32 -19.60
N GLN A 281 -14.85 -53.97 -20.42
CA GLN A 281 -14.64 -55.32 -20.95
C GLN A 281 -13.84 -55.34 -22.25
N ASN A 282 -13.44 -54.18 -22.77
CA ASN A 282 -12.60 -54.08 -23.95
C ASN A 282 -11.25 -54.80 -23.69
N SER A 283 -10.76 -55.54 -24.68
CA SER A 283 -9.52 -56.32 -24.58
C SER A 283 -8.33 -55.49 -24.10
N HIS A 284 -8.22 -54.24 -24.55
CA HIS A 284 -7.12 -53.35 -24.17
C HIS A 284 -7.21 -52.89 -22.71
N VAL A 285 -8.42 -52.59 -22.22
CA VAL A 285 -8.64 -52.17 -20.82
C VAL A 285 -8.45 -53.37 -19.88
N LYS A 286 -8.96 -54.53 -20.28
CA LYS A 286 -8.80 -55.79 -19.54
C LYS A 286 -7.32 -56.19 -19.40
N GLN A 287 -6.54 -56.08 -20.49
CA GLN A 287 -5.09 -56.31 -20.43
C GLN A 287 -4.40 -55.38 -19.42
N ARG A 288 -4.74 -54.08 -19.41
CA ARG A 288 -4.16 -53.12 -18.45
C ARG A 288 -4.57 -53.43 -16.99
N LEU A 289 -5.78 -53.92 -16.77
CA LEU A 289 -6.25 -54.40 -15.47
C LEU A 289 -5.48 -55.65 -15.02
N ASP A 290 -5.29 -56.62 -15.92
CA ASP A 290 -4.55 -57.84 -15.64
C ASP A 290 -3.06 -57.54 -15.35
N GLU A 291 -2.44 -56.64 -16.11
CA GLU A 291 -1.08 -56.15 -15.84
C GLU A 291 -0.99 -55.44 -14.48
N PHE A 292 -1.97 -54.61 -14.12
CA PHE A 292 -2.04 -53.94 -12.82
C PHE A 292 -2.18 -54.93 -11.66
N VAL A 293 -3.06 -55.93 -11.78
CA VAL A 293 -3.29 -56.94 -10.71
C VAL A 293 -2.06 -57.83 -10.50
N ASN A 294 -1.29 -58.09 -11.55
CA ASN A 294 -0.11 -58.95 -11.49
C ASN A 294 1.18 -58.21 -11.12
N ASP A 295 1.16 -56.88 -11.00
CA ASP A 295 2.31 -56.06 -10.59
C ASP A 295 2.59 -56.18 -9.09
N LYS A 296 3.43 -57.14 -8.70
CA LYS A 296 3.77 -57.42 -7.29
C LYS A 296 4.74 -56.43 -6.65
N GLN A 297 5.30 -55.48 -7.42
CA GLN A 297 6.33 -54.54 -6.93
C GLN A 297 5.86 -53.08 -6.90
N ILE A 298 4.58 -52.82 -7.13
CA ILE A 298 4.04 -51.46 -7.14
C ILE A 298 3.86 -50.89 -5.72
N ASP A 299 4.30 -49.65 -5.49
CA ASP A 299 4.03 -48.93 -4.25
C ASP A 299 2.58 -48.38 -4.21
N CYS A 300 2.08 -48.08 -3.02
CA CYS A 300 0.70 -47.65 -2.81
C CYS A 300 0.29 -46.42 -3.64
N ASN A 301 1.16 -45.42 -3.78
CA ASN A 301 0.82 -44.20 -4.50
C ASN A 301 0.76 -44.47 -6.00
N SER A 302 1.76 -45.17 -6.53
CA SER A 302 1.78 -45.60 -7.92
C SER A 302 0.60 -46.51 -8.26
N ALA A 303 0.17 -47.37 -7.33
CA ALA A 303 -0.98 -48.24 -7.52
C ALA A 303 -2.29 -47.45 -7.66
N VAL A 304 -2.50 -46.47 -6.78
CA VAL A 304 -3.67 -45.59 -6.84
C VAL A 304 -3.68 -44.77 -8.13
N GLU A 305 -2.52 -44.26 -8.56
CA GLU A 305 -2.39 -43.51 -9.82
C GLU A 305 -2.70 -44.39 -11.04
N LYS A 306 -2.08 -45.57 -11.15
CA LYS A 306 -2.30 -46.49 -12.27
C LYS A 306 -3.76 -46.96 -12.34
N PHE A 307 -4.36 -47.31 -11.21
CA PHE A 307 -5.75 -47.76 -11.16
C PHE A 307 -6.72 -46.63 -11.54
N ASN A 308 -6.54 -45.43 -10.97
CA ASN A 308 -7.36 -44.27 -11.32
C ASN A 308 -7.22 -43.89 -12.79
N ALA A 309 -6.02 -44.02 -13.37
CA ALA A 309 -5.80 -43.78 -14.80
C ALA A 309 -6.61 -44.76 -15.66
N ILE A 310 -6.61 -46.05 -15.34
CA ILE A 310 -7.39 -47.05 -16.08
C ILE A 310 -8.89 -46.73 -16.03
N LEU A 311 -9.42 -46.38 -14.85
CA LEU A 311 -10.83 -46.02 -14.70
C LEU A 311 -11.18 -44.71 -15.43
N CYS A 312 -10.32 -43.70 -15.33
CA CYS A 312 -10.53 -42.41 -16.01
C CYS A 312 -10.43 -42.53 -17.53
N ASP A 313 -9.49 -43.31 -18.04
CA ASP A 313 -9.34 -43.58 -19.49
C ASP A 313 -10.58 -44.30 -20.02
N THR A 314 -11.07 -45.29 -19.27
CA THR A 314 -12.31 -46.00 -19.62
C THR A 314 -13.52 -45.05 -19.60
N ALA A 315 -13.56 -44.11 -18.64
CA ALA A 315 -14.62 -43.12 -18.55
C ALA A 315 -14.55 -42.12 -19.72
N LEU A 316 -13.36 -41.71 -20.13
CA LEU A 316 -13.15 -40.84 -21.31
C LEU A 316 -13.64 -41.48 -22.60
N LEU A 317 -13.49 -42.80 -22.74
CA LEU A 317 -14.02 -43.54 -23.90
C LEU A 317 -15.54 -43.71 -23.87
N SER A 318 -16.17 -43.52 -22.70
CA SER A 318 -17.56 -43.91 -22.46
C SER A 318 -18.50 -42.73 -22.25
N THR A 319 -17.98 -41.56 -21.86
CA THR A 319 -18.78 -40.39 -21.51
C THR A 319 -18.10 -39.07 -21.82
N LYS A 320 -18.93 -38.03 -21.96
CA LYS A 320 -18.50 -36.64 -22.12
C LYS A 320 -17.86 -36.15 -20.83
N PHE A 321 -16.60 -35.75 -20.93
CA PHE A 321 -15.88 -35.03 -19.90
C PHE A 321 -16.12 -33.52 -20.03
N VAL A 322 -16.60 -32.87 -18.97
CA VAL A 322 -16.80 -31.42 -18.94
C VAL A 322 -15.85 -30.77 -17.96
N GLN A 323 -14.95 -29.94 -18.50
CA GLN A 323 -14.11 -29.04 -17.73
C GLN A 323 -14.74 -27.66 -17.68
N LYS A 324 -14.95 -27.13 -16.47
CA LYS A 324 -15.51 -25.79 -16.30
C LYS A 324 -14.45 -24.77 -16.75
N LYS A 325 -14.63 -24.15 -17.93
CA LYS A 325 -13.74 -23.06 -18.36
C LYS A 325 -13.79 -21.94 -17.31
N ILE A 326 -12.65 -21.63 -16.69
CA ILE A 326 -12.51 -20.38 -15.94
C ILE A 326 -12.66 -19.26 -16.96
N MET A 327 -13.85 -18.65 -17.01
CA MET A 327 -13.99 -17.39 -17.72
C MET A 327 -13.19 -16.36 -16.94
N ASN A 328 -11.95 -16.10 -17.36
CA ASN A 328 -11.26 -14.87 -17.03
C ASN A 328 -12.08 -13.74 -17.64
N ARG A 329 -13.12 -13.28 -16.92
CA ARG A 329 -13.79 -12.04 -17.28
C ARG A 329 -12.69 -11.00 -17.32
N PRO A 330 -12.45 -10.31 -18.45
CA PRO A 330 -11.49 -9.23 -18.46
C PRO A 330 -11.93 -8.28 -17.35
N ILE A 331 -11.04 -8.05 -16.38
CA ILE A 331 -11.23 -7.01 -15.38
C ILE A 331 -11.50 -5.75 -16.21
N LYS A 332 -12.74 -5.26 -16.19
CA LYS A 332 -13.07 -4.01 -16.86
C LYS A 332 -12.15 -2.99 -16.23
N LYS A 333 -11.11 -2.56 -16.96
CA LYS A 333 -10.28 -1.45 -16.53
C LYS A 333 -11.26 -0.30 -16.31
N ASN A 334 -11.43 0.13 -15.07
CA ASN A 334 -12.22 1.30 -14.72
C ASN A 334 -11.57 2.52 -15.40
N LYS A 335 -11.86 2.71 -16.70
CA LYS A 335 -11.48 3.92 -17.40
C LYS A 335 -12.28 5.04 -16.77
N LYS A 336 -11.58 6.04 -16.24
CA LYS A 336 -12.23 7.23 -15.70
C LYS A 336 -13.12 7.81 -16.81
N PRO A 337 -14.42 8.00 -16.57
CA PRO A 337 -15.37 8.33 -17.63
C PRO A 337 -15.12 9.70 -18.28
N TRP A 338 -14.38 10.57 -17.59
CA TRP A 338 -13.99 11.89 -18.06
C TRP A 338 -12.67 11.91 -18.85
N PHE A 339 -11.95 10.79 -18.95
CA PHE A 339 -10.65 10.76 -19.62
C PHE A 339 -10.84 10.57 -21.13
N SER A 340 -10.80 11.68 -21.89
CA SER A 340 -11.05 11.68 -23.33
C SER A 340 -9.88 11.14 -24.16
N ASP A 341 -10.10 11.00 -25.47
CA ASP A 341 -9.04 10.71 -26.45
C ASP A 341 -7.96 11.79 -26.46
N SER A 342 -8.31 13.06 -26.23
CA SER A 342 -7.32 14.14 -26.09
C SER A 342 -6.39 13.93 -24.88
N CYS A 343 -6.94 13.44 -23.75
CA CYS A 343 -6.11 13.03 -22.61
C CYS A 343 -5.25 11.81 -22.96
N HIS A 344 -5.78 10.87 -23.75
CA HIS A 344 -5.05 9.69 -24.19
C HIS A 344 -3.86 10.04 -25.08
N ASP A 345 -4.04 10.91 -26.07
CA ASP A 345 -2.99 11.36 -26.99
C ASP A 345 -1.86 12.08 -26.26
N LEU A 346 -2.22 12.98 -25.34
CA LEU A 346 -1.25 13.66 -24.48
C LEU A 346 -0.50 12.67 -23.59
N HIS A 347 -1.20 11.68 -23.03
CA HIS A 347 -0.58 10.65 -22.20
C HIS A 347 0.39 9.75 -23.00
N THR A 348 0.02 9.37 -24.22
CA THR A 348 0.92 8.64 -25.14
C THR A 348 2.14 9.48 -25.52
N THR A 349 1.94 10.78 -25.75
CA THR A 349 3.04 11.72 -26.01
C THR A 349 3.99 11.85 -24.81
N VAL A 350 3.45 11.97 -23.59
CA VAL A 350 4.24 11.99 -22.35
C VAL A 350 5.06 10.71 -22.21
N LYS A 351 4.47 9.54 -22.47
CA LYS A 351 5.19 8.26 -22.46
C LYS A 351 6.31 8.21 -23.48
N LYS A 352 6.06 8.66 -24.71
CA LYS A 352 7.09 8.74 -25.77
C LYS A 352 8.28 9.59 -25.32
N TYR A 353 8.03 10.79 -24.81
CA TYR A 353 9.11 11.68 -24.35
C TYR A 353 9.79 11.16 -23.07
N CYS A 354 9.08 10.46 -22.20
CA CYS A 354 9.68 9.79 -21.04
C CYS A 354 10.70 8.71 -21.48
N LEU A 355 10.38 7.91 -22.49
CA LEU A 355 11.31 6.93 -23.06
C LEU A 355 12.52 7.62 -23.72
N LEU A 356 12.32 8.74 -24.41
CA LEU A 356 13.41 9.53 -24.98
C LEU A 356 14.33 10.12 -23.90
N VAL A 357 13.77 10.61 -22.79
CA VAL A 357 14.56 11.11 -21.65
C VAL A 357 15.37 9.99 -21.00
N ASN A 358 14.81 8.78 -20.85
CA ASN A 358 15.57 7.63 -20.37
C ASN A 358 16.73 7.25 -21.29
N LYS A 359 16.53 7.31 -22.61
CA LYS A 359 17.56 6.97 -23.60
C LYS A 359 18.62 8.06 -23.75
N PHE A 360 18.23 9.32 -23.61
CA PHE A 360 19.08 10.50 -23.83
C PHE A 360 18.87 11.54 -22.72
N PRO A 361 19.33 11.27 -21.48
CA PRO A 361 19.07 12.12 -20.32
C PRO A 361 19.67 13.53 -20.44
N ASP A 362 20.80 13.66 -21.13
CA ASP A 362 21.48 14.95 -21.32
C ASP A 362 20.77 15.88 -22.31
N ASN A 363 19.88 15.33 -23.15
CA ASN A 363 19.15 16.11 -24.13
C ASN A 363 18.13 17.04 -23.45
N GLY A 364 18.51 18.30 -23.29
CA GLY A 364 17.66 19.34 -22.68
C GLY A 364 16.34 19.58 -23.44
N SER A 365 16.29 19.33 -24.75
CA SER A 365 15.07 19.49 -25.54
C SER A 365 14.03 18.44 -25.18
N TYR A 366 14.43 17.16 -25.09
CA TYR A 366 13.52 16.08 -24.70
C TYR A 366 12.96 16.27 -23.29
N ARG A 367 13.78 16.72 -22.34
CA ARG A 367 13.32 17.07 -20.97
C ARG A 367 12.30 18.21 -21.00
N LYS A 368 12.60 19.32 -21.68
CA LYS A 368 11.67 20.45 -21.82
C LYS A 368 10.34 20.04 -22.45
N SER A 369 10.38 19.24 -23.53
CA SER A 369 9.17 18.69 -24.16
C SER A 369 8.39 17.79 -23.20
N PHE A 370 9.05 16.87 -22.51
CA PHE A 370 8.42 16.00 -21.52
C PHE A 370 7.65 16.81 -20.45
N TYR A 371 8.30 17.79 -19.81
CA TYR A 371 7.67 18.61 -18.78
C TYR A 371 6.55 19.50 -19.32
N SER A 372 6.70 20.01 -20.55
CA SER A 372 5.65 20.76 -21.25
C SER A 372 4.41 19.89 -21.48
N PHE A 373 4.57 18.68 -22.05
CA PHE A 373 3.46 17.76 -22.28
C PHE A 373 2.87 17.21 -20.98
N LYS A 374 3.68 16.93 -19.96
CA LYS A 374 3.20 16.53 -18.62
C LYS A 374 2.32 17.61 -18.00
N SER A 375 2.71 18.88 -18.14
CA SER A 375 1.92 20.02 -17.68
C SER A 375 0.62 20.18 -18.45
N LYS A 376 0.65 20.03 -19.79
CA LYS A 376 -0.54 20.05 -20.65
C LYS A 376 -1.52 18.94 -20.29
N LEU A 377 -1.03 17.70 -20.14
CA LEU A 377 -1.83 16.55 -19.71
C LEU A 377 -2.50 16.82 -18.36
N ARG A 378 -1.74 17.28 -17.36
CA ARG A 378 -2.30 17.60 -16.03
C ARG A 378 -3.40 18.66 -16.10
N ARG A 379 -3.22 19.72 -16.89
CA ARG A 379 -4.23 20.76 -17.08
C ARG A 379 -5.48 20.21 -17.78
N ARG A 380 -5.30 19.41 -18.84
CA ARG A 380 -6.38 18.80 -19.60
C ARG A 380 -7.21 17.85 -18.76
N CYS A 381 -6.57 16.93 -18.03
CA CYS A 381 -7.28 16.01 -17.13
C CYS A 381 -8.10 16.77 -16.08
N LYS A 382 -7.53 17.81 -15.46
CA LYS A 382 -8.28 18.64 -14.50
C LYS A 382 -9.47 19.36 -15.12
N GLN A 383 -9.32 19.86 -16.34
CA GLN A 383 -10.39 20.55 -17.05
C GLN A 383 -11.53 19.58 -17.40
N GLU A 384 -11.21 18.42 -17.96
CA GLU A 384 -12.21 17.41 -18.33
C GLU A 384 -12.89 16.82 -17.10
N GLU A 385 -12.15 16.55 -16.03
CA GLU A 385 -12.73 16.11 -14.77
C GLU A 385 -13.71 17.14 -14.18
N ARG A 386 -13.36 18.44 -14.20
CA ARG A 386 -14.25 19.51 -13.74
C ARG A 386 -15.49 19.65 -14.62
N SER A 387 -15.31 19.62 -15.94
CA SER A 387 -16.43 19.70 -16.89
C SER A 387 -17.38 18.53 -16.70
N TYR A 388 -16.85 17.32 -16.51
CA TYR A 388 -17.64 16.13 -16.23
C TYR A 388 -18.39 16.21 -14.90
N LYS A 389 -17.74 16.69 -13.83
CA LYS A 389 -18.39 16.93 -12.53
C LYS A 389 -19.51 17.96 -12.66
N SER A 390 -19.29 19.05 -13.41
CA SER A 390 -20.32 20.06 -13.69
C SER A 390 -21.53 19.46 -14.41
N GLN A 391 -21.31 18.68 -15.47
CA GLN A 391 -22.38 18.00 -16.21
C GLN A 391 -23.20 17.06 -15.32
N ILE A 392 -22.55 16.32 -14.40
CA ILE A 392 -23.26 15.48 -13.43
C ILE A 392 -24.10 16.35 -12.48
N CYS A 393 -23.57 17.46 -11.97
CA CYS A 393 -24.30 18.38 -11.09
C CYS A 393 -25.54 18.99 -11.79
N ASP A 394 -25.40 19.37 -13.05
CA ASP A 394 -26.51 19.90 -13.86
C ASP A 394 -27.60 18.82 -14.04
N GLN A 395 -27.20 17.58 -14.34
CA GLN A 395 -28.13 16.44 -14.44
C GLN A 395 -28.79 16.10 -13.10
N ILE A 396 -28.08 16.21 -11.98
CA ILE A 396 -28.65 16.01 -10.64
C ILE A 396 -29.74 17.06 -10.38
N SER A 397 -29.46 18.32 -10.68
CA SER A 397 -30.39 19.45 -10.48
C SER A 397 -31.68 19.27 -11.30
N LEU A 398 -31.55 18.77 -12.54
CA LEU A 398 -32.69 18.50 -13.43
C LEU A 398 -33.52 17.28 -13.00
N ASN A 399 -32.89 16.24 -12.47
CA ASN A 399 -33.54 14.97 -12.13
C ASN A 399 -34.07 14.90 -10.69
N MET A 400 -33.74 15.88 -9.84
CA MET A 400 -34.14 15.93 -8.42
C MET A 400 -35.66 15.77 -8.21
N LYS A 401 -36.49 16.28 -9.13
CA LYS A 401 -37.96 16.21 -9.05
C LYS A 401 -38.59 15.19 -9.99
N LYS A 402 -37.85 14.66 -10.97
CA LYS A 402 -38.40 13.85 -12.08
C LYS A 402 -38.12 12.36 -11.95
N ASP A 403 -36.90 11.99 -11.53
CA ASP A 403 -36.49 10.59 -11.40
C ASP A 403 -35.56 10.40 -10.21
N PRO A 404 -36.10 10.01 -9.03
CA PRO A 404 -35.32 9.75 -7.84
C PRO A 404 -34.24 8.68 -8.04
N LYS A 405 -34.46 7.68 -8.91
CA LYS A 405 -33.50 6.59 -9.14
C LYS A 405 -32.28 7.11 -9.90
N THR A 406 -32.50 7.90 -10.95
CA THR A 406 -31.42 8.53 -11.71
C THR A 406 -30.68 9.55 -10.86
N PHE A 407 -31.38 10.31 -10.02
CA PHE A 407 -30.76 11.21 -9.03
C PHE A 407 -29.77 10.47 -8.13
N TRP A 408 -30.20 9.40 -7.45
CA TRP A 408 -29.31 8.64 -6.55
C TRP A 408 -28.14 7.97 -7.29
N ASN A 409 -28.37 7.48 -8.51
CA ASN A 409 -27.29 6.93 -9.33
C ASN A 409 -26.24 7.99 -9.70
N LEU A 410 -26.65 9.19 -10.08
CA LEU A 410 -25.75 10.30 -10.41
C LEU A 410 -25.01 10.82 -9.17
N LEU A 411 -25.69 10.89 -8.02
CA LEU A 411 -25.09 11.28 -6.76
C LEU A 411 -24.02 10.27 -6.31
N ASN A 412 -24.32 8.97 -6.39
CA ASN A 412 -23.35 7.90 -6.11
C ASN A 412 -22.16 7.92 -7.08
N LYS A 413 -22.42 8.30 -8.34
CA LYS A 413 -21.36 8.49 -9.33
C LYS A 413 -20.47 9.68 -8.97
N LEU A 414 -21.06 10.79 -8.52
CA LEU A 414 -20.33 11.97 -8.08
C LEU A 414 -19.51 11.68 -6.81
N SER A 415 -20.09 11.00 -5.83
CA SER A 415 -19.39 10.63 -4.59
C SER A 415 -18.23 9.66 -4.86
N SER A 416 -18.38 8.75 -5.82
CA SER A 416 -17.27 7.88 -6.24
C SER A 416 -16.12 8.61 -6.96
N LEU A 417 -16.36 9.84 -7.47
CA LEU A 417 -15.36 10.68 -8.15
C LEU A 417 -14.71 11.71 -7.22
N SER A 418 -15.28 11.90 -6.05
CA SER A 418 -14.68 12.69 -5.00
C SER A 418 -13.87 11.75 -4.11
N GLU A 419 -12.56 11.91 -4.08
CA GLU A 419 -11.71 11.39 -3.00
C GLU A 419 -12.02 12.15 -1.69
N ILE A 420 -13.29 12.19 -1.29
CA ILE A 420 -13.65 12.57 0.07
C ILE A 420 -13.17 11.38 0.89
N LYS A 421 -11.94 11.49 1.41
CA LYS A 421 -11.57 10.76 2.62
C LYS A 421 -12.74 10.96 3.57
N GLU A 422 -13.34 9.88 4.05
CA GLU A 422 -14.30 9.91 5.14
C GLU A 422 -13.62 10.54 6.37
N GLU A 423 -13.49 11.86 6.40
CA GLU A 423 -13.46 12.61 7.63
C GLU A 423 -14.91 12.63 8.10
N ASN A 424 -15.34 11.53 8.71
CA ASN A 424 -16.53 11.47 9.54
C ASN A 424 -16.33 12.30 10.84
N ASN A 425 -15.78 13.51 10.72
CA ASN A 425 -15.81 14.54 11.75
C ASN A 425 -16.77 15.62 11.29
N PHE A 426 -18.02 15.21 11.10
CA PHE A 426 -19.10 16.17 11.04
C PHE A 426 -19.36 16.62 12.48
N ASP A 427 -18.90 17.82 12.83
CA ASP A 427 -19.18 18.40 14.14
C ASP A 427 -20.70 18.62 14.25
N GLN A 428 -21.32 17.74 15.02
CA GLN A 428 -22.75 17.69 15.24
C GLN A 428 -23.25 19.01 15.84
N GLU A 429 -22.42 19.67 16.65
CA GLU A 429 -22.73 20.93 17.30
C GLU A 429 -22.73 22.08 16.28
N LEU A 430 -21.77 22.10 15.36
CA LEU A 430 -21.68 23.07 14.27
C LEU A 430 -22.86 22.97 13.30
N PHE A 431 -23.30 21.74 12.99
CA PHE A 431 -24.48 21.50 12.17
C PHE A 431 -25.78 21.91 12.86
N ILE A 432 -25.94 21.53 14.13
CA ILE A 432 -27.08 21.94 14.95
C ILE A 432 -27.13 23.47 15.05
N ASN A 433 -25.99 24.13 15.27
CA ASN A 433 -25.91 25.58 15.38
C ASN A 433 -26.21 26.29 14.06
N TYR A 434 -25.77 25.73 12.92
CA TYR A 434 -26.11 26.25 11.60
C TYR A 434 -27.63 26.23 11.34
N PHE A 435 -28.29 25.09 11.61
CA PHE A 435 -29.74 24.97 11.42
C PHE A 435 -30.55 25.73 12.48
N LYS A 436 -30.07 25.79 13.73
CA LYS A 436 -30.64 26.68 14.74
C LYS A 436 -30.60 28.13 14.28
N LYS A 437 -29.46 28.58 13.73
CA LYS A 437 -29.29 29.94 13.21
C LYS A 437 -30.22 30.22 12.03
N MET A 438 -30.30 29.31 11.06
CA MET A 438 -31.26 29.42 9.94
C MET A 438 -32.70 29.55 10.44
N ASN A 439 -33.12 28.70 11.38
CA ASN A 439 -34.47 28.68 11.92
C ASN A 439 -34.77 29.84 12.89
N SER A 440 -33.75 30.52 13.41
CA SER A 440 -33.91 31.72 14.24
C SER A 440 -33.88 33.02 13.45
N THR A 441 -33.40 33.00 12.20
CA THR A 441 -33.46 34.17 11.29
C THR A 441 -34.74 34.30 10.47
N SER A 442 -35.64 33.32 10.51
CA SER A 442 -36.99 33.53 9.98
C SER A 442 -37.80 34.33 10.99
N ASN A 443 -37.96 35.63 10.72
CA ASN A 443 -39.08 36.45 11.19
C ASN A 443 -40.39 35.76 10.77
N ILE A 444 -40.80 34.75 11.51
CA ILE A 444 -42.12 34.15 11.37
C ILE A 444 -43.04 35.01 12.21
N GLN A 445 -43.63 36.02 11.56
CA GLN A 445 -44.91 36.56 12.00
C GLN A 445 -45.85 35.39 12.31
N ASN A 446 -46.38 35.35 13.54
CA ASN A 446 -47.48 34.51 14.05
C ASN A 446 -48.05 33.52 13.03
N ASN A 447 -47.35 32.40 12.82
CA ASN A 447 -47.88 31.34 11.99
C ASN A 447 -48.76 30.50 12.90
N LYS A 448 -50.09 30.69 12.81
CA LYS A 448 -51.11 29.90 13.55
C LYS A 448 -50.82 28.40 13.53
N PHE A 449 -50.14 27.91 12.49
CA PHE A 449 -49.69 26.52 12.37
C PHE A 449 -48.66 26.10 13.43
N HIS A 450 -47.74 26.98 13.81
CA HIS A 450 -46.74 26.72 14.84
C HIS A 450 -47.37 26.66 16.23
N ASP A 451 -48.32 27.56 16.51
CA ASP A 451 -49.09 27.56 17.75
C ASP A 451 -49.94 26.28 17.88
N ILE A 452 -50.59 25.85 16.80
CA ILE A 452 -51.33 24.57 16.75
C ILE A 452 -50.41 23.37 17.01
N ILE A 453 -49.19 23.38 16.48
CA ILE A 453 -48.21 22.31 16.71
C ILE A 453 -47.74 22.32 18.16
N ILE A 454 -47.43 23.47 18.73
CA ILE A 454 -47.02 23.60 20.13
C ILE A 454 -48.16 23.15 21.05
N GLU A 455 -49.40 23.53 20.75
CA GLU A 455 -50.57 23.13 21.53
C GLU A 455 -50.80 21.61 21.47
N LYS A 456 -50.69 21.00 20.28
CA LYS A 456 -50.73 19.54 20.11
C LYS A 456 -49.58 18.82 20.83
N LEU A 457 -48.37 19.34 20.76
CA LEU A 457 -47.20 18.76 21.45
C LEU A 457 -47.33 18.88 22.96
N THR A 458 -47.89 19.98 23.45
CA THR A 458 -48.11 20.20 24.89
C THR A 458 -49.23 19.31 25.42
N ALA A 459 -50.31 19.13 24.64
CA ALA A 459 -51.36 18.16 24.92
C ALA A 459 -50.80 16.73 24.96
N LEU A 460 -50.04 16.31 23.92
CA LEU A 460 -49.38 15.01 23.87
C LEU A 460 -48.43 14.76 25.04
N LYS A 461 -47.67 15.77 25.46
CA LYS A 461 -46.76 15.69 26.60
C LYS A 461 -47.50 15.55 27.92
N LYS A 462 -48.67 16.19 28.04
CA LYS A 462 -49.57 16.05 29.19
C LYS A 462 -50.18 14.64 29.22
N THR A 463 -50.59 14.10 28.07
CA THR A 463 -51.07 12.72 27.91
C THR A 463 -49.97 11.70 28.21
N LEU A 464 -48.73 11.93 27.77
CA LEU A 464 -47.58 11.06 28.06
C LEU A 464 -47.27 10.98 29.57
N ASN A 465 -47.38 12.10 30.28
CA ASN A 465 -47.12 12.16 31.71
C ASN A 465 -48.24 11.53 32.56
N THR A 466 -49.49 11.51 32.06
CA THR A 466 -50.61 10.81 32.71
C THR A 466 -50.67 9.32 32.35
N CYS A 467 -50.08 8.89 31.23
CA CYS A 467 -50.05 7.51 30.77
C CYS A 467 -48.75 6.78 31.19
N ASN A 468 -48.36 6.90 32.46
CA ASN A 468 -47.22 6.14 33.02
C ASN A 468 -47.60 4.71 33.46
N SER A 469 -48.74 4.20 33.01
CA SER A 469 -49.04 2.77 33.00
C SER A 469 -49.54 2.41 31.60
N ASP A 470 -48.77 1.57 30.89
CA ASP A 470 -49.10 0.92 29.62
C ASP A 470 -48.93 1.69 28.29
N ASN A 471 -47.82 2.40 28.12
CA ASN A 471 -47.37 2.78 26.77
C ASN A 471 -46.67 1.61 26.08
N GLU A 472 -47.28 1.03 25.05
CA GLU A 472 -46.77 -0.11 24.25
C GLU A 472 -45.34 0.13 23.71
N PHE A 473 -45.01 1.40 23.43
CA PHE A 473 -43.70 1.83 22.93
C PHE A 473 -42.58 1.82 23.97
N ASN A 474 -42.90 1.73 25.27
CA ASN A 474 -41.93 1.64 26.37
C ASN A 474 -41.72 0.20 26.86
N LYS A 475 -42.38 -0.80 26.25
CA LYS A 475 -42.16 -2.21 26.57
C LYS A 475 -40.81 -2.67 25.98
N HIS A 476 -40.06 -3.44 26.76
CA HIS A 476 -38.85 -4.10 26.26
C HIS A 476 -39.21 -5.03 25.10
N ILE A 477 -38.58 -4.81 23.94
CA ILE A 477 -38.75 -5.64 22.74
C ILE A 477 -38.47 -7.10 23.09
N GLN A 478 -39.48 -7.95 22.93
CA GLN A 478 -39.35 -9.36 23.27
C GLN A 478 -38.71 -10.14 22.12
N PRO A 479 -37.88 -11.16 22.39
CA PRO A 479 -37.28 -12.00 21.34
C PRO A 479 -38.30 -12.59 20.36
N ALA A 480 -39.53 -12.85 20.82
CA ALA A 480 -40.63 -13.36 20.00
C ALA A 480 -41.10 -12.35 18.93
N GLU A 481 -41.12 -11.05 19.23
CA GLU A 481 -41.51 -9.99 18.28
C GLU A 481 -40.49 -9.86 17.15
N ILE A 482 -39.21 -9.92 17.50
CA ILE A 482 -38.10 -9.95 16.53
C ILE A 482 -38.23 -11.18 15.63
N LEU A 483 -38.52 -12.35 16.21
CA LEU A 483 -38.71 -13.58 15.45
C LEU A 483 -39.89 -13.49 14.48
N ASN A 484 -40.97 -12.83 14.88
CA ASN A 484 -42.16 -12.66 14.05
C ASN A 484 -41.92 -11.66 12.91
N ALA A 485 -41.22 -10.56 13.17
CA ALA A 485 -40.80 -9.60 12.15
C ALA A 485 -39.84 -10.22 11.12
N VAL A 486 -38.96 -11.13 11.54
CA VAL A 486 -38.08 -11.88 10.64
C VAL A 486 -38.87 -12.86 9.76
N LYS A 487 -39.96 -13.44 10.27
CA LYS A 487 -40.83 -14.36 9.51
C LYS A 487 -41.62 -13.64 8.40
N THR A 488 -42.02 -12.38 8.60
CA THR A 488 -42.80 -11.58 7.63
C THR A 488 -41.99 -10.96 6.50
N LEU A 489 -40.65 -11.03 6.54
CA LEU A 489 -39.79 -10.56 5.44
C LEU A 489 -39.98 -11.39 4.16
N LYS A 490 -40.37 -10.73 3.06
CA LYS A 490 -40.75 -11.35 1.76
C LYS A 490 -39.58 -11.91 0.92
N ASN A 491 -38.32 -11.75 1.33
CA ASN A 491 -37.16 -12.10 0.50
C ASN A 491 -36.23 -13.12 1.18
N ALA A 492 -36.08 -14.31 0.57
CA ALA A 492 -35.39 -15.46 1.16
C ALA A 492 -33.88 -15.22 1.41
N GLN A 493 -33.22 -14.43 0.56
CA GLN A 493 -31.80 -14.07 0.75
C GLN A 493 -31.58 -13.10 1.92
N ILE A 494 -32.56 -12.23 2.19
CA ILE A 494 -32.52 -11.28 3.32
C ILE A 494 -32.75 -12.02 4.65
N LYS A 495 -33.66 -13.01 4.66
CA LYS A 495 -33.92 -13.89 5.82
C LYS A 495 -32.66 -14.61 6.31
N GLN A 496 -31.82 -15.11 5.41
CA GLN A 496 -30.60 -15.85 5.78
C GLN A 496 -29.47 -14.92 6.28
N LYS A 497 -29.35 -13.72 5.70
CA LYS A 497 -28.36 -12.70 6.12
C LYS A 497 -28.68 -12.11 7.49
N TYR A 498 -29.94 -11.74 7.75
CA TYR A 498 -30.35 -11.17 9.04
C TYR A 498 -30.37 -12.19 10.17
N LYS A 499 -30.70 -13.48 9.92
CA LYS A 499 -30.55 -14.55 10.93
C LYS A 499 -29.11 -14.63 11.46
N ARG A 500 -28.10 -14.57 10.57
CA ARG A 500 -26.69 -14.58 10.96
C ARG A 500 -26.28 -13.31 11.71
N THR A 501 -26.74 -12.14 11.28
CA THR A 501 -26.39 -10.86 11.93
C THR A 501 -27.00 -10.74 13.33
N VAL A 502 -28.26 -11.14 13.51
CA VAL A 502 -28.93 -11.10 14.82
C VAL A 502 -28.31 -12.11 15.78
N VAL A 503 -28.01 -13.33 15.32
CA VAL A 503 -27.27 -14.32 16.13
C VAL A 503 -25.91 -13.76 16.54
N ASN A 504 -25.14 -13.17 15.61
CA ASN A 504 -23.83 -12.61 15.94
C ASN A 504 -23.90 -11.41 16.91
N ILE A 505 -24.92 -10.55 16.82
CA ILE A 505 -25.11 -9.42 17.76
C ILE A 505 -25.50 -9.93 19.15
N VAL A 506 -26.37 -10.95 19.21
CA VAL A 506 -26.79 -11.56 20.47
C VAL A 506 -25.62 -12.32 21.12
N THR A 507 -24.86 -13.11 20.36
CA THR A 507 -23.67 -13.80 20.86
C THR A 507 -22.59 -12.81 21.31
N LYS A 508 -22.41 -11.69 20.60
CA LYS A 508 -21.45 -10.65 20.98
C LYS A 508 -21.86 -9.93 22.27
N LYS A 509 -23.15 -9.59 22.44
CA LYS A 509 -23.66 -8.99 23.68
C LYS A 509 -23.64 -9.95 24.87
N VAL A 510 -23.87 -11.24 24.65
CA VAL A 510 -23.76 -12.27 25.70
C VAL A 510 -22.30 -12.39 26.15
N ASN A 511 -21.33 -12.43 25.22
CA ASN A 511 -19.91 -12.51 25.58
C ASN A 511 -19.39 -11.23 26.26
N GLU A 512 -19.83 -10.04 25.84
CA GLU A 512 -19.51 -8.76 26.51
C GLU A 512 -20.06 -8.69 27.95
N TYR A 513 -21.14 -9.42 28.26
CA TYR A 513 -21.72 -9.48 29.61
C TYR A 513 -20.97 -10.45 30.54
N TYR A 514 -20.32 -11.49 30.00
CA TYR A 514 -19.56 -12.48 30.77
C TYR A 514 -18.07 -12.18 30.91
N GLU A 515 -17.49 -11.29 30.10
CA GLU A 515 -16.06 -10.94 30.14
C GLU A 515 -15.75 -9.61 30.86
N CYS A 516 -16.73 -8.94 31.46
CA CYS A 516 -16.47 -7.73 32.25
C CYS A 516 -15.87 -8.10 33.64
N PRO A 517 -14.64 -7.68 33.98
CA PRO A 517 -13.98 -8.06 35.24
C PRO A 517 -14.59 -7.45 36.51
N LEU A 518 -15.67 -6.67 36.39
CA LEU A 518 -16.30 -5.91 37.47
C LEU A 518 -17.52 -6.60 38.10
N SER A 519 -17.91 -7.80 37.67
CA SER A 519 -19.09 -8.52 38.20
C SER A 519 -18.79 -9.62 39.22
N ARG A 520 -17.54 -9.79 39.68
CA ARG A 520 -17.17 -10.79 40.71
C ARG A 520 -17.22 -10.30 42.16
N HIS A 521 -17.86 -9.17 42.46
CA HIS A 521 -17.94 -8.66 43.84
C HIS A 521 -19.35 -8.36 44.36
N LEU A 522 -20.39 -8.81 43.66
CA LEU A 522 -21.73 -8.84 44.21
C LEU A 522 -22.34 -10.20 43.85
N ILE A 523 -22.65 -10.98 44.89
CA ILE A 523 -23.07 -12.39 44.92
C ILE A 523 -21.89 -13.34 45.16
N GLY A 524 -21.64 -13.61 46.44
CA GLY A 524 -20.63 -14.52 46.98
C GLY A 524 -19.95 -13.92 48.19
#